data_AF-R5B363-F1
#
_entry.id   AF-R5B363-F1
#
_cell.length_a   1.000
_cell.length_b   1.000
_cell.length_c   1.000
_cell.angle_alpha   90.00
_cell.angle_beta   90.00
_cell.angle_gamma   90.00
#
_symmetry.space_group_name_H-M   'P 1'
#
loop_
_entity.id
_entity.type
_entity.pdbx_description
1 polymer ?
#
loop_
_entity_poly.entity_id
_entity_poly.type
_entity_poly.pdbx_seq_one_letter_code
_entity_poly.pdbx_strand_id
1 'polypeptide(L)'
;MGIGIVDLLLVAVALSMDAFAVAVSSGIVSDSPNWKNIVKLAFFFGFFQFLMPVIGWLLGNGVSTYIEKIDHWVAFGLLAFIGVRMIIEVAKGGDDEKHVSDPFGTKNLFVMAIATSIDALAVGISFALAGVQIWSSSAIIGCVTFTISAIGVLIGKKVGSIFEKSAGILAGIILIGIGVKILIEHMA
;
A
#
# COMPACT_ATOMS: atom_id res chain seq x y z
N MET A 1 -22.90 -12.53 3.37
CA MET A 1 -22.28 -12.65 4.71
C MET A 1 -21.35 -11.46 4.86
N GLY A 2 -21.58 -10.58 5.84
CA GLY A 2 -20.72 -9.42 6.05
C GLY A 2 -19.43 -9.84 6.75
N ILE A 3 -18.30 -9.28 6.33
CA ILE A 3 -17.06 -9.30 7.11
C ILE A 3 -17.34 -8.65 8.48
N GLY A 4 -16.83 -9.25 9.56
CA GLY A 4 -16.93 -8.66 10.89
C GLY A 4 -16.14 -7.36 10.97
N ILE A 5 -16.60 -6.40 11.79
CA ILE A 5 -15.90 -5.11 11.94
C ILE A 5 -14.43 -5.29 12.40
N VAL A 6 -14.17 -6.32 13.19
CA VAL A 6 -12.83 -6.67 13.67
C VAL A 6 -11.96 -7.19 12.52
N ASP A 7 -12.47 -8.09 11.70
CA ASP A 7 -11.75 -8.62 10.53
C ASP A 7 -11.45 -7.52 9.52
N LEU A 8 -12.39 -6.59 9.31
CA LEU A 8 -12.19 -5.43 8.45
C LEU A 8 -11.08 -4.50 8.97
N LEU A 9 -11.04 -4.26 10.29
CA LEU A 9 -9.98 -3.47 10.90
C LEU A 9 -8.63 -4.18 10.80
N LEU A 10 -8.58 -5.50 10.97
CA LEU A 10 -7.34 -6.28 10.79
C LEU A 10 -6.84 -6.20 9.35
N VAL A 11 -7.73 -6.36 8.36
CA VAL A 11 -7.41 -6.21 6.93
C VAL A 11 -6.94 -4.78 6.65
N ALA A 12 -7.62 -3.77 7.19
CA ALA A 12 -7.24 -2.37 7.02
C ALA A 12 -5.85 -2.05 7.58
N VAL A 13 -5.53 -2.57 8.77
CA VAL A 13 -4.19 -2.40 9.36
C VAL A 13 -3.14 -3.14 8.53
N ALA A 14 -3.41 -4.39 8.14
CA ALA A 14 -2.48 -5.18 7.33
C ALA A 14 -2.14 -4.50 6.00
N LEU A 15 -3.17 -4.04 5.27
CA LEU A 15 -3.04 -3.26 4.03
C LEU A 15 -2.30 -1.93 4.22
N SER A 16 -2.33 -1.35 5.41
CA SER A 16 -1.68 -0.06 5.68
C SER A 16 -0.19 -0.18 5.96
N MET A 17 0.37 -1.38 6.08
CA MET A 17 1.75 -1.59 6.53
C MET A 17 2.79 -1.09 5.55
N ASP A 18 2.57 -1.25 4.24
CA ASP A 18 3.49 -0.74 3.21
C ASP A 18 3.48 0.79 3.15
N ALA A 19 2.30 1.40 3.27
CA ALA A 19 2.17 2.86 3.40
C ALA A 19 2.81 3.39 4.69
N PHE A 20 2.66 2.68 5.82
CA PHE A 20 3.29 3.03 7.09
C PHE A 20 4.81 3.03 7.00
N ALA A 21 5.36 1.98 6.41
CA ALA A 21 6.77 1.81 6.14
C ALA A 21 7.36 2.99 5.36
N VAL A 22 6.73 3.35 4.25
CA VAL A 22 7.14 4.48 3.40
C VAL A 22 6.98 5.81 4.14
N ALA A 23 5.92 5.96 4.94
CA ALA A 23 5.69 7.14 5.76
C ALA A 23 6.77 7.34 6.84
N VAL A 24 7.16 6.27 7.53
CA VAL A 24 8.26 6.29 8.51
C VAL A 24 9.57 6.64 7.82
N SER A 25 9.88 5.99 6.70
CA SER A 25 11.08 6.28 5.92
C SER A 25 11.15 7.75 5.48
N SER A 26 10.04 8.28 4.97
CA SER A 26 9.90 9.69 4.57
C SER A 26 10.05 10.65 5.75
N GLY A 27 9.55 10.28 6.93
CA GLY A 27 9.71 11.06 8.16
C GLY A 27 11.14 11.07 8.70
N ILE A 28 11.88 9.98 8.54
CA ILE A 28 13.28 9.86 8.98
C ILE A 28 14.21 10.75 8.13
N VAL A 29 14.01 10.75 6.81
CA VAL A 29 14.86 11.50 5.85
C VAL A 29 14.56 13.01 5.87
N SER A 30 13.42 13.42 6.43
CA SER A 30 13.00 14.81 6.47
C SER A 30 13.38 15.48 7.79
N ASP A 31 14.29 16.46 7.76
CA ASP A 31 14.73 17.23 8.95
C ASP A 31 13.57 17.92 9.69
N SER A 32 12.54 18.37 8.97
CA SER A 32 11.36 19.00 9.57
C SER A 32 10.11 18.87 8.69
N PRO A 33 9.39 17.72 8.73
CA PRO A 33 8.18 17.56 7.94
C PRO A 33 7.12 18.55 8.43
N ASN A 34 6.74 19.48 7.55
CA ASN A 34 5.65 20.42 7.80
C ASN A 34 4.31 19.67 7.91
N TRP A 35 3.37 20.22 8.68
CA TRP A 35 2.02 19.64 8.80
C TRP A 35 1.37 19.41 7.42
N LYS A 36 1.60 20.32 6.48
CA LYS A 36 1.14 20.19 5.08
C LYS A 36 1.69 18.93 4.40
N ASN A 37 2.96 18.60 4.64
CA ASN A 37 3.62 17.44 4.03
C ASN A 37 3.10 16.12 4.62
N ILE A 38 2.90 16.09 5.94
CA ILE A 38 2.32 14.94 6.65
C ILE A 38 0.91 14.66 6.13
N VAL A 39 0.05 15.69 6.10
CA VAL A 39 -1.33 15.56 5.62
C VAL A 39 -1.36 15.20 4.14
N LYS A 40 -0.48 15.77 3.32
CA LYS A 40 -0.37 15.44 1.90
C LYS A 40 0.00 13.97 1.68
N LEU A 41 1.03 13.46 2.36
CA LEU A 41 1.44 12.06 2.26
C LEU A 41 0.34 11.12 2.73
N ALA A 42 -0.24 11.40 3.91
CA ALA A 42 -1.33 10.61 4.47
C ALA A 42 -2.56 10.60 3.55
N PHE A 43 -2.87 11.73 2.92
CA PHE A 43 -3.95 11.85 1.96
C PHE A 43 -3.71 11.01 0.71
N PHE A 44 -2.50 11.06 0.14
CA PHE A 44 -2.16 10.23 -1.02
C PHE A 44 -2.33 8.75 -0.71
N PHE A 45 -1.71 8.24 0.36
CA PHE A 45 -1.85 6.82 0.71
C PHE A 45 -3.28 6.44 1.09
N GLY A 46 -3.98 7.23 1.91
CA GLY A 46 -5.36 6.95 2.28
C GLY A 46 -6.32 6.99 1.08
N PHE A 47 -6.13 7.92 0.16
CA PHE A 47 -6.93 8.02 -1.07
C PHE A 47 -6.70 6.83 -1.99
N PHE A 48 -5.45 6.44 -2.23
CA PHE A 48 -5.16 5.27 -3.07
C PHE A 48 -5.60 3.96 -2.42
N GLN A 49 -5.45 3.81 -1.10
CA GLN A 49 -5.94 2.62 -0.38
C GLN A 49 -7.48 2.56 -0.31
N PHE A 50 -8.18 3.69 -0.45
CA PHE A 50 -9.63 3.70 -0.67
C PHE A 50 -9.99 3.36 -2.11
N LEU A 51 -9.30 3.97 -3.08
CA LEU A 51 -9.63 3.88 -4.49
C LEU A 51 -9.34 2.49 -5.06
N MET A 52 -8.22 1.88 -4.68
CA MET A 52 -7.77 0.61 -5.22
C MET A 52 -8.72 -0.56 -4.91
N PRO A 53 -9.22 -0.75 -3.67
CA PRO A 53 -10.26 -1.74 -3.41
C PRO A 53 -11.54 -1.51 -4.19
N VAL A 54 -11.96 -0.25 -4.39
CA VAL A 54 -13.14 0.08 -5.21
C VAL A 54 -12.92 -0.30 -6.67
N ILE A 55 -11.74 0.01 -7.24
CA ILE A 55 -11.38 -0.41 -8.60
C ILE A 55 -11.35 -1.93 -8.69
N GLY A 56 -10.70 -2.61 -7.75
CA GLY A 56 -10.66 -4.07 -7.68
C GLY A 56 -12.05 -4.69 -7.61
N TRP A 57 -12.94 -4.10 -6.82
CA TRP A 57 -14.32 -4.56 -6.70
C TRP A 57 -15.14 -4.36 -7.96
N LEU A 58 -14.99 -3.21 -8.64
CA LEU A 58 -15.63 -2.94 -9.93
C LEU A 58 -15.17 -3.93 -11.01
N LEU A 59 -13.86 -4.22 -11.04
CA LEU A 59 -13.30 -5.24 -11.91
C LEU A 59 -13.85 -6.63 -11.54
N GLY A 60 -13.92 -6.99 -10.26
CA GLY A 60 -14.47 -8.27 -9.82
C GLY A 60 -15.94 -8.45 -10.18
N ASN A 61 -16.78 -7.42 -10.00
CA ASN A 61 -18.20 -7.45 -10.34
C ASN A 61 -18.47 -7.41 -11.84
N GLY A 62 -17.70 -6.64 -12.60
CA GLY A 62 -17.83 -6.60 -14.07
C GLY A 62 -17.52 -7.95 -14.71
N VAL A 63 -16.67 -8.75 -14.06
CA VAL A 63 -16.32 -10.11 -14.50
C VAL A 63 -17.29 -11.15 -13.90
N SER A 64 -17.89 -10.91 -12.72
CA SER A 64 -18.91 -11.77 -12.08
C SER A 64 -20.10 -12.11 -13.00
N THR A 65 -20.60 -11.16 -13.80
CA THR A 65 -21.72 -11.42 -14.73
C THR A 65 -21.33 -12.32 -15.92
N TYR A 66 -20.03 -12.45 -16.22
CA TYR A 66 -19.49 -13.41 -17.22
C TYR A 66 -18.91 -14.69 -16.57
N ILE A 67 -18.65 -14.68 -15.26
CA ILE A 67 -17.98 -15.74 -14.48
C ILE A 67 -18.93 -16.85 -14.01
N GLU A 68 -20.25 -16.65 -13.96
CA GLU A 68 -21.20 -17.74 -13.61
C GLU A 68 -21.10 -18.97 -14.56
N LYS A 69 -20.32 -18.91 -15.65
CA LYS A 69 -19.97 -20.06 -16.51
C LYS A 69 -18.50 -20.47 -16.52
N ILE A 70 -17.58 -19.72 -15.88
CA ILE A 70 -16.13 -19.98 -15.90
C ILE A 70 -15.58 -19.73 -14.49
N ASP A 71 -16.00 -20.58 -13.57
CA ASP A 71 -16.10 -20.22 -12.15
C ASP A 71 -14.75 -20.10 -11.41
N HIS A 72 -13.63 -20.68 -11.87
CA HIS A 72 -12.40 -20.73 -11.05
C HIS A 72 -11.10 -20.36 -11.80
N TRP A 73 -11.02 -20.57 -13.11
CA TRP A 73 -9.80 -20.30 -13.87
C TRP A 73 -9.51 -18.82 -14.07
N VAL A 74 -10.52 -17.95 -14.01
CA VAL A 74 -10.32 -16.50 -14.17
C VAL A 74 -9.73 -15.89 -12.91
N ALA A 75 -10.21 -16.28 -11.72
CA ALA A 75 -9.60 -15.89 -10.44
C ALA A 75 -8.15 -16.39 -10.34
N PHE A 76 -7.90 -17.65 -10.72
CA PHE A 76 -6.56 -18.20 -10.82
C PHE A 76 -5.69 -17.44 -11.83
N GLY A 77 -6.21 -17.11 -13.01
CA GLY A 77 -5.48 -16.35 -14.02
C GLY A 77 -5.16 -14.93 -13.58
N LEU A 78 -6.06 -14.28 -12.84
CA LEU A 78 -5.85 -12.95 -12.28
C LEU A 78 -4.80 -12.99 -11.17
N LEU A 79 -4.89 -13.95 -10.23
CA LEU A 79 -3.91 -14.18 -9.18
C LEU A 79 -2.54 -14.56 -9.76
N ALA A 80 -2.50 -15.43 -10.77
CA ALA A 80 -1.28 -15.80 -11.47
C ALA A 80 -0.69 -14.61 -12.23
N PHE A 81 -1.51 -13.78 -12.87
CA PHE A 81 -1.06 -12.56 -13.53
C PHE A 81 -0.50 -11.54 -12.54
N ILE A 82 -1.13 -11.37 -11.37
CA ILE A 82 -0.65 -10.53 -10.29
C ILE A 82 0.68 -11.06 -9.75
N GLY A 83 0.78 -12.36 -9.45
CA GLY A 83 2.02 -13.00 -9.02
C GLY A 83 3.14 -12.84 -10.06
N VAL A 84 2.83 -13.03 -11.35
CA VAL A 84 3.79 -12.84 -12.45
C VAL A 84 4.20 -11.37 -12.59
N ARG A 85 3.28 -10.42 -12.45
CA ARG A 85 3.60 -8.98 -12.48
C ARG A 85 4.55 -8.60 -11.35
N MET A 86 4.30 -9.08 -10.13
CA MET A 86 5.19 -8.87 -8.97
C MET A 86 6.58 -9.47 -9.23
N ILE A 87 6.65 -10.66 -9.83
CA ILE A 87 7.92 -11.30 -10.23
C ILE A 87 8.65 -10.48 -11.30
N ILE A 88 7.94 -9.95 -12.31
CA ILE A 88 8.54 -9.13 -13.37
C ILE A 88 9.06 -7.80 -12.83
N GLU A 89 8.35 -7.20 -11.88
CA GLU A 89 8.74 -5.94 -11.24
C GLU A 89 10.00 -6.11 -10.37
N VAL A 90 10.13 -7.27 -9.69
CA VAL A 90 11.37 -7.71 -9.03
C VAL A 90 12.48 -7.97 -10.05
N ALA A 91 12.18 -8.67 -11.15
CA ALA A 91 13.17 -9.05 -12.17
C ALA A 91 13.69 -7.87 -13.00
N LYS A 92 12.94 -6.76 -13.07
CA LYS A 92 13.31 -5.55 -13.80
C LYS A 92 14.25 -4.63 -13.02
N GLY A 93 14.64 -4.99 -11.80
CA GLY A 93 15.74 -4.37 -11.04
C GLY A 93 15.80 -2.85 -11.18
N GLY A 94 15.13 -2.12 -10.29
CA GLY A 94 14.96 -0.66 -10.33
C GLY A 94 16.17 0.11 -10.86
N ASP A 95 16.16 0.38 -12.16
CA ASP A 95 17.26 1.01 -12.91
C ASP A 95 16.98 2.51 -13.15
N ASP A 96 16.29 3.16 -12.21
CA ASP A 96 16.15 4.60 -12.17
C ASP A 96 16.61 5.13 -10.79
N GLU A 97 17.89 4.90 -10.48
CA GLU A 97 18.66 5.79 -9.61
C GLU A 97 18.72 7.19 -10.25
N LYS A 98 17.68 8.01 -10.11
CA LYS A 98 17.76 9.44 -10.41
C LYS A 98 17.11 10.27 -9.31
N HIS A 99 17.99 10.71 -8.41
CA HIS A 99 17.81 11.77 -7.42
C HIS A 99 16.74 11.52 -6.37
N VAL A 100 17.18 11.40 -5.11
CA VAL A 100 16.37 11.59 -3.89
C VAL A 100 15.74 12.98 -3.95
N SER A 101 14.65 13.06 -4.70
CA SER A 101 13.84 14.25 -4.92
C SER A 101 12.80 14.23 -3.83
N ASP A 102 12.79 15.24 -2.97
CA ASP A 102 11.80 15.54 -1.93
C ASP A 102 10.82 14.38 -1.62
N PRO A 103 10.93 13.67 -0.48
CA PRO A 103 10.04 12.55 -0.15
C PRO A 103 8.54 12.93 -0.18
N PHE A 104 8.20 14.23 -0.10
CA PHE A 104 6.83 14.76 -0.20
C PHE A 104 6.47 15.33 -1.59
N GLY A 105 7.36 15.17 -2.56
CA GLY A 105 7.18 15.55 -3.95
C GLY A 105 5.96 14.83 -4.54
N THR A 106 5.08 15.58 -5.21
CA THR A 106 3.80 15.04 -5.70
C THR A 106 3.98 13.84 -6.64
N LYS A 107 5.01 13.84 -7.48
CA LYS A 107 5.33 12.71 -8.36
C LYS A 107 5.74 11.47 -7.57
N ASN A 108 6.62 11.62 -6.58
CA ASN A 108 7.07 10.52 -5.73
C ASN A 108 5.91 9.94 -4.93
N LEU A 109 5.10 10.78 -4.28
CA LEU A 109 3.92 10.35 -3.53
C LEU A 109 2.91 9.61 -4.42
N PHE A 110 2.70 10.06 -5.65
CA PHE A 110 1.79 9.40 -6.59
C PHE A 110 2.30 8.01 -6.99
N VAL A 111 3.57 7.89 -7.35
CA VAL A 111 4.19 6.60 -7.72
C VAL A 111 4.18 5.63 -6.55
N MET A 112 4.63 6.08 -5.37
CA MET A 112 4.69 5.25 -4.17
C MET A 112 3.28 4.84 -3.73
N ALA A 113 2.30 5.76 -3.72
CA ALA A 113 0.94 5.42 -3.33
C ALA A 113 0.26 4.45 -4.30
N ILE A 114 0.56 4.50 -5.59
CA ILE A 114 0.11 3.46 -6.51
C ILE A 114 0.78 2.13 -6.20
N ALA A 115 2.11 2.12 -6.07
CA ALA A 115 2.89 0.91 -5.86
C ALA A 115 2.49 0.17 -4.57
N THR A 116 2.29 0.90 -3.47
CA THR A 116 1.91 0.34 -2.17
C THR A 116 0.43 -0.03 -2.05
N SER A 117 -0.40 0.26 -3.05
CA SER A 117 -1.86 0.00 -3.00
C SER A 117 -2.30 -1.09 -3.98
N ILE A 118 -1.36 -1.75 -4.67
CA ILE A 118 -1.64 -2.86 -5.59
C ILE A 118 -2.24 -4.07 -4.84
N ASP A 119 -1.80 -4.29 -3.60
CA ASP A 119 -2.34 -5.28 -2.67
C ASP A 119 -3.83 -5.02 -2.34
N ALA A 120 -4.19 -3.75 -2.11
CA ALA A 120 -5.55 -3.29 -1.82
C ALA A 120 -6.50 -3.55 -3.00
N LEU A 121 -5.99 -3.42 -4.23
CA LEU A 121 -6.73 -3.76 -5.44
C LEU A 121 -7.08 -5.24 -5.47
N ALA A 122 -6.14 -6.12 -5.12
CA ALA A 122 -6.38 -7.55 -5.03
C ALA A 122 -7.43 -7.90 -3.96
N VAL A 123 -7.37 -7.24 -2.78
CA VAL A 123 -8.39 -7.39 -1.74
C VAL A 123 -9.77 -6.91 -2.23
N GLY A 124 -9.83 -5.83 -3.02
CA GLY A 124 -11.07 -5.35 -3.64
C GLY A 124 -11.75 -6.38 -4.54
N ILE A 125 -10.96 -7.11 -5.34
CA ILE A 125 -11.47 -8.21 -6.18
C ILE A 125 -12.03 -9.33 -5.30
N SER A 126 -11.32 -9.71 -4.23
CA SER A 126 -11.78 -10.71 -3.27
C SER A 126 -13.09 -10.29 -2.59
N PHE A 127 -13.26 -9.00 -2.27
CA PHE A 127 -14.50 -8.46 -1.70
C PHE A 127 -15.69 -8.52 -2.66
N ALA A 128 -15.46 -8.40 -3.98
CA ALA A 128 -16.52 -8.57 -4.97
C ALA A 128 -17.05 -10.01 -4.97
N LEU A 129 -16.15 -10.99 -4.98
CA LEU A 129 -16.50 -12.41 -4.95
C LEU A 129 -17.18 -12.83 -3.65
N ALA A 130 -16.78 -12.22 -2.52
CA ALA A 130 -17.36 -12.48 -1.21
C ALA A 130 -18.70 -11.75 -0.96
N GLY A 131 -19.15 -10.87 -1.87
CA GLY A 131 -20.36 -10.08 -1.70
C GLY A 131 -20.31 -9.08 -0.54
N VAL A 132 -19.12 -8.54 -0.25
CA VAL A 132 -18.90 -7.58 0.85
C VAL A 132 -19.26 -6.16 0.39
N GLN A 133 -19.76 -5.34 1.32
CA GLN A 133 -20.09 -3.95 1.05
C GLN A 133 -18.81 -3.11 0.87
N ILE A 134 -18.48 -2.78 -0.38
CA ILE A 134 -17.20 -2.17 -0.73
C ILE A 134 -17.05 -0.73 -0.23
N TRP A 135 -18.12 0.07 -0.27
CA TRP A 135 -18.05 1.50 0.04
C TRP A 135 -17.66 1.75 1.49
N SER A 136 -18.30 1.05 2.44
CA SER A 136 -17.97 1.11 3.86
C SER A 136 -16.59 0.51 4.14
N SER A 137 -16.29 -0.64 3.53
CA SER A 137 -15.00 -1.34 3.74
C SER A 137 -13.80 -0.52 3.27
N SER A 138 -13.87 0.02 2.04
CA SER A 138 -12.81 0.84 1.45
C SER A 138 -12.63 2.15 2.21
N ALA A 139 -13.72 2.76 2.68
CA ALA A 139 -13.65 3.98 3.48
C ALA A 139 -12.91 3.75 4.80
N ILE A 140 -13.17 2.62 5.46
CA ILE A 140 -12.46 2.24 6.70
C ILE A 140 -10.99 2.00 6.40
N ILE A 141 -10.67 1.24 5.35
CA ILE A 141 -9.29 0.99 4.92
C ILE A 141 -8.56 2.31 4.68
N GLY A 142 -9.10 3.20 3.83
CA GLY A 142 -8.48 4.48 3.52
C GLY A 142 -8.29 5.38 4.75
N CYS A 143 -9.26 5.43 5.67
CA CYS A 143 -9.15 6.20 6.91
C CYS A 143 -8.08 5.64 7.85
N VAL A 144 -8.00 4.31 7.97
CA VAL A 144 -6.96 3.63 8.77
C VAL A 144 -5.59 3.92 8.16
N THR A 145 -5.43 3.77 6.85
CA THR A 145 -4.17 4.04 6.15
C THR A 145 -3.76 5.50 6.28
N PHE A 146 -4.69 6.45 6.14
CA PHE A 146 -4.42 7.87 6.38
C PHE A 146 -3.86 8.11 7.78
N THR A 147 -4.53 7.55 8.80
CA THR A 147 -4.16 7.75 10.21
C THR A 147 -2.80 7.13 10.51
N ILE A 148 -2.60 5.88 10.09
CA ILE A 148 -1.34 5.14 10.30
C ILE A 148 -0.19 5.82 9.54
N SER A 149 -0.41 6.29 8.31
CA SER A 149 0.63 6.99 7.55
C SER A 149 1.02 8.32 8.21
N ALA A 150 0.05 9.10 8.70
CA ALA A 150 0.34 10.34 9.43
C ALA A 150 1.16 10.07 10.70
N ILE A 151 0.79 9.04 11.47
CA ILE A 151 1.54 8.58 12.64
C ILE A 151 2.94 8.11 12.23
N GLY A 152 3.06 7.38 11.12
CA GLY A 152 4.34 6.91 10.57
C GLY A 152 5.31 8.05 10.31
N VAL A 153 4.88 9.14 9.67
CA VAL A 153 5.75 10.31 9.46
C VAL A 153 6.19 10.94 10.78
N LEU A 154 5.30 11.03 11.77
CA LEU A 154 5.63 11.59 13.09
C LEU A 154 6.63 10.71 13.86
N ILE A 155 6.46 9.39 13.80
CA ILE A 155 7.42 8.42 14.36
C ILE A 155 8.76 8.57 13.64
N GLY A 156 8.73 8.60 12.31
CA GLY A 156 9.92 8.77 11.48
C GLY A 156 10.68 10.05 11.81
N LYS A 157 9.97 11.18 11.96
CA LYS A 157 10.56 12.46 12.38
C LYS A 157 11.30 12.33 13.72
N LYS A 158 10.65 11.71 14.71
CA LYS A 158 11.24 11.54 16.04
C LYS A 158 12.49 10.66 15.99
N VAL A 159 12.45 9.57 15.22
CA VAL A 159 13.58 8.66 15.00
C VAL A 159 14.72 9.36 14.24
N GLY A 160 14.41 10.11 13.18
CA GLY A 160 15.38 10.88 12.40
C GLY A 160 16.13 11.92 13.23
N SER A 161 15.42 12.63 14.11
CA SER A 161 16.02 13.63 15.01
C SER A 161 16.99 13.06 16.04
N ILE A 162 16.89 11.77 16.38
CA ILE A 162 17.81 11.08 17.29
C ILE A 162 19.05 10.57 16.55
N PHE A 163 18.95 10.34 15.24
CA PHE A 163 19.99 9.72 14.40
C PHE A 163 20.38 10.61 13.20
N GLU A 164 20.54 11.93 13.39
CA GLU A 164 20.82 12.91 12.32
C GLU A 164 21.90 12.47 11.30
N LYS A 165 22.96 11.77 11.75
CA LYS A 165 24.05 11.30 10.87
C LYS A 165 23.78 9.96 10.17
N SER A 166 22.80 9.18 10.62
CA SER A 166 22.52 7.81 10.12
C SER A 166 21.08 7.62 9.67
N ALA A 167 20.26 8.67 9.70
CA ALA A 167 18.84 8.64 9.37
C ALA A 167 18.57 8.07 7.96
N GLY A 168 19.29 8.54 6.94
CA GLY A 168 19.17 8.01 5.58
C GLY A 168 19.53 6.52 5.46
N ILE A 169 20.56 6.07 6.20
CA ILE A 169 20.98 4.67 6.24
C ILE A 169 19.91 3.82 6.94
N LEU A 170 19.35 4.30 8.05
CA LEU A 170 18.30 3.60 8.79
C LEU A 170 17.01 3.48 7.98
N ALA A 171 16.60 4.54 7.28
CA ALA A 171 15.46 4.52 6.38
C ALA A 171 15.67 3.53 5.22
N GLY A 172 16.88 3.51 4.64
CA GLY A 172 17.29 2.53 3.64
C GLY A 172 17.25 1.09 4.17
N ILE A 173 17.77 0.85 5.37
CA ILE A 173 17.73 -0.47 6.03
C ILE A 173 16.29 -0.91 6.30
N ILE A 174 15.42 0.00 6.76
CA ILE A 174 14.00 -0.31 6.98
C ILE A 174 13.35 -0.71 5.66
N LEU A 175 13.54 0.08 4.59
CA LEU A 175 12.97 -0.18 3.28
C LEU A 175 13.48 -1.49 2.67
N ILE A 176 14.79 -1.74 2.75
CA ILE A 176 15.40 -3.01 2.35
C ILE A 176 14.81 -4.15 3.19
N GLY A 177 14.66 -3.97 4.50
CA GLY A 177 14.06 -4.95 5.40
C GLY A 177 12.62 -5.29 5.05
N ILE A 178 11.81 -4.31 4.63
CA ILE A 178 10.44 -4.52 4.15
C ILE A 178 10.46 -5.24 2.80
N GLY A 179 11.32 -4.82 1.86
CA GLY A 179 11.50 -5.51 0.58
C GLY A 179 11.91 -6.97 0.77
N VAL A 180 12.83 -7.24 1.71
CA VAL A 180 13.26 -8.60 2.09
C VAL A 180 12.14 -9.37 2.78
N LYS A 181 11.36 -8.75 3.68
CA LYS A 181 10.21 -9.39 4.33
C LYS A 181 9.17 -9.82 3.29
N ILE A 182 8.82 -8.94 2.36
CA ILE A 182 7.89 -9.24 1.26
C ILE A 182 8.44 -10.40 0.41
N LEU A 183 9.74 -10.41 0.13
CA LEU A 183 10.41 -11.47 -0.63
C LEU A 183 10.38 -12.82 0.10
N ILE A 184 10.57 -12.83 1.43
CA ILE A 184 10.48 -14.05 2.24
C ILE A 184 9.03 -14.54 2.38
N GLU A 185 8.06 -13.63 2.63
CA GLU A 185 6.63 -13.98 2.70
C GLU A 185 6.07 -14.50 1.38
N HIS A 186 6.69 -14.18 0.24
CA HIS A 186 6.33 -14.73 -1.07
C HIS A 186 7.09 -16.01 -1.45
N MET A 187 8.16 -16.38 -0.74
CA MET A 187 8.94 -17.58 -1.00
C MET A 187 8.65 -18.74 -0.03
N ALA A 188 7.99 -18.48 1.10
CA ALA A 188 7.54 -19.47 2.08
C ALA A 188 6.07 -19.86 1.85
#